data_AF-A0A1V5KF62-F1
#
_entry.id   AF-A0A1V5KF62-F1
#
_cell.length_a   1.000
_cell.length_b   1.000
_cell.length_c   1.000
_cell.angle_alpha   90.00
_cell.angle_beta   90.00
_cell.angle_gamma   90.00
#
_symmetry.space_group_name_H-M   'P 1'
#
loop_
_entity.id
_entity.type
_entity.pdbx_description
1 polymer ?
#
loop_
_entity_poly.entity_id
_entity_poly.type
_entity_poly.pdbx_seq_one_letter_code
_entity_poly.pdbx_strand_id
1 'polypeptide(L)'
;MQTQKRVKIRLNARTVLPMSAAAIALVLIILVCIFAVSTSNIRNEYAQARTAVGEELYEKLNMFIRSYQGISLAGADVEGTILPTMHDYFVAATALDEAIAVAYGDRYAVLRGGIDTAITAAFEAFDEAFRQGQSPAAAISSMSSCVQALEETLLKRFDSDLRLLPAG
;
A
#
# COMPACT_ATOMS: atom_id res chain seq x y z
N MET A 1 41.33 -41.17 52.30
CA MET A 1 41.51 -41.05 50.83
C MET A 1 40.58 -42.04 50.15
N GLN A 2 39.44 -41.60 49.60
CA GLN A 2 38.55 -42.47 48.82
C GLN A 2 38.93 -42.37 47.33
N THR A 3 39.27 -43.51 46.74
CA THR A 3 39.61 -43.65 45.32
C THR A 3 38.34 -43.49 44.48
N GLN A 4 38.27 -42.37 43.76
CA GLN A 4 37.22 -42.05 42.81
C GLN A 4 37.16 -43.14 41.71
N LYS A 5 36.13 -43.99 41.76
CA LYS A 5 35.87 -45.03 40.76
C LYS A 5 35.50 -44.36 39.44
N ARG A 6 36.51 -44.10 38.58
CA ARG A 6 36.27 -43.59 37.21
C ARG A 6 35.50 -44.65 36.43
N VAL A 7 34.20 -44.43 36.26
CA VAL A 7 33.37 -45.20 35.34
C VAL A 7 33.86 -44.88 33.92
N LYS A 8 34.66 -45.77 33.32
CA LYS A 8 34.98 -45.70 31.89
C LYS A 8 33.75 -46.16 31.12
N ILE A 9 32.86 -45.22 30.80
CA ILE A 9 31.73 -45.46 29.90
C ILE A 9 32.33 -45.76 28.53
N ARG A 10 32.34 -47.03 28.11
CA ARG A 10 32.64 -47.39 26.73
C ARG A 10 31.42 -47.02 25.89
N LEU A 11 31.42 -45.81 25.33
CA LEU A 11 30.41 -45.40 24.36
C LEU A 11 30.50 -46.32 23.13
N ASN A 12 29.46 -47.11 22.91
CA ASN A 12 29.39 -48.00 21.75
C ASN A 12 29.13 -47.15 20.50
N ALA A 13 30.15 -46.97 19.66
CA ALA A 13 30.08 -46.10 18.48
C ALA A 13 28.86 -46.39 17.59
N ARG A 14 28.40 -47.64 17.55
CA ARG A 14 27.21 -48.08 16.79
C ARG A 14 25.88 -47.48 17.28
N THR A 15 25.76 -47.10 18.55
CA THR A 15 24.54 -46.50 19.11
C THR A 15 24.64 -44.98 19.28
N VAL A 16 25.86 -44.45 19.38
CA VAL A 16 26.11 -43.00 19.54
C VAL A 16 25.99 -42.25 18.21
N LEU A 17 26.38 -42.90 17.10
CA LEU A 17 26.28 -42.33 15.76
C LEU A 17 24.83 -42.03 15.33
N PRO A 18 23.84 -42.96 15.45
CA PRO A 18 22.46 -42.65 15.13
C PRO A 18 21.81 -41.65 16.11
N MET A 19 22.21 -41.67 17.39
CA MET A 19 21.66 -40.77 18.41
C MET A 19 22.13 -39.31 18.18
N SER A 20 23.40 -39.13 17.82
CA SER A 20 23.94 -37.82 17.44
C SER A 20 23.33 -37.30 16.14
N ALA A 21 23.14 -38.16 15.14
CA ALA A 21 22.47 -37.79 13.89
C ALA A 21 21.00 -37.37 14.11
N ALA A 22 20.26 -38.09 14.97
CA ALA A 22 18.89 -37.73 15.34
C ALA A 22 18.82 -36.40 16.08
N ALA A 23 19.76 -36.12 16.98
CA ALA A 23 19.84 -34.84 17.68
C ALA A 23 20.13 -33.68 16.72
N ILE A 24 21.07 -33.87 15.77
CA ILE A 24 21.39 -32.86 14.76
C ILE A 24 20.18 -32.61 13.84
N ALA A 25 19.50 -33.67 13.38
CA ALA A 25 18.31 -33.54 12.55
C ALA A 25 17.19 -32.77 13.27
N LEU A 26 16.97 -33.05 14.57
CA LEU A 26 15.97 -32.37 15.38
C LEU A 26 16.28 -30.87 15.54
N VAL A 27 17.55 -30.51 15.78
CA VAL A 27 17.99 -29.11 15.85
C VAL A 27 17.78 -28.39 14.51
N LEU A 28 18.11 -29.05 13.38
CA LEU A 28 17.88 -28.48 12.05
C LEU A 28 16.39 -28.27 11.75
N ILE A 29 15.52 -29.21 12.13
CA ILE A 29 14.07 -29.06 11.98
C ILE A 29 13.56 -27.86 12.78
N ILE A 30 13.99 -27.71 14.04
CA ILE A 30 13.61 -26.57 14.88
C ILE A 30 14.06 -25.25 14.26
N LEU A 31 15.29 -25.17 13.77
CA LEU A 31 15.80 -23.98 13.08
C LEU A 31 14.97 -23.63 11.84
N VAL A 32 14.63 -24.63 11.02
CA VAL A 32 13.78 -24.44 9.84
C VAL A 32 12.38 -23.96 10.24
N CYS A 33 11.78 -24.53 11.30
CA CYS A 33 10.49 -24.09 11.81
C CYS A 33 10.52 -22.64 12.30
N ILE A 34 11.56 -22.23 13.03
CA ILE A 34 11.72 -20.84 13.49
C ILE A 34 11.83 -19.89 12.29
N PHE A 35 12.65 -20.24 11.30
CA PHE A 35 12.84 -19.42 10.10
C PHE A 35 11.57 -19.34 9.23
N ALA A 36 10.80 -20.43 9.15
CA ALA A 36 9.52 -20.46 8.46
C ALA A 36 8.50 -19.56 9.15
N VAL A 37 8.40 -19.64 10.48
CA VAL A 37 7.49 -18.81 11.29
C VAL A 37 7.87 -17.33 11.25
N SER A 38 9.16 -16.99 11.35
CA SER A 38 9.59 -15.59 11.24
C SER A 38 9.27 -15.02 9.86
N THR A 39 9.51 -15.80 8.80
CA THR A 39 9.20 -15.38 7.43
C THR A 39 7.70 -15.24 7.20
N SER A 40 6.88 -16.14 7.75
CA SER A 40 5.41 -16.03 7.63
C SER A 40 4.86 -14.83 8.40
N ASN A 41 5.36 -14.57 9.61
CA ASN A 41 4.93 -13.44 10.42
C ASN A 41 5.27 -12.11 9.74
N ILE A 42 6.51 -11.97 9.24
CA ILE A 42 6.94 -10.79 8.50
C ILE A 42 6.07 -10.60 7.25
N ARG A 43 5.85 -11.64 6.44
CA ARG A 43 4.99 -11.55 5.25
C ARG A 43 3.56 -11.14 5.59
N ASN A 44 3.02 -11.64 6.69
CA ASN A 44 1.67 -11.29 7.13
C ASN A 44 1.59 -9.83 7.60
N GLU A 45 2.58 -9.37 8.36
CA GLU A 45 2.67 -7.98 8.83
C GLU A 45 2.83 -7.01 7.65
N TYR A 46 3.70 -7.33 6.68
CA TYR A 46 3.82 -6.57 5.44
C TYR A 46 2.53 -6.58 4.60
N ALA A 47 1.80 -7.70 4.56
CA ALA A 47 0.52 -7.78 3.85
C ALA A 47 -0.55 -6.91 4.52
N GLN A 48 -0.61 -6.92 5.87
CA GLN A 48 -1.53 -6.08 6.65
C GLN A 48 -1.19 -4.58 6.49
N ALA A 49 0.09 -4.21 6.58
CA ALA A 49 0.53 -2.84 6.35
C ALA A 49 0.17 -2.36 4.93
N ARG A 50 0.36 -3.21 3.92
CA ARG A 50 -0.04 -2.90 2.54
C ARG A 50 -1.56 -2.70 2.42
N THR A 51 -2.36 -3.54 3.08
CA THR A 51 -3.82 -3.38 3.07
C THR A 51 -4.24 -2.09 3.76
N ALA A 52 -3.67 -1.76 4.92
CA ALA A 52 -4.02 -0.55 5.66
C ALA A 52 -3.67 0.73 4.87
N VAL A 53 -2.47 0.81 4.29
CA VAL A 53 -2.07 1.97 3.47
C VAL A 53 -2.87 2.02 2.16
N GLY A 54 -3.19 0.86 1.58
CA GLY A 54 -4.06 0.78 0.41
C GLY A 54 -5.48 1.28 0.69
N GLU A 55 -6.06 0.90 1.82
CA GLU A 55 -7.38 1.36 2.27
C GLU A 55 -7.38 2.88 2.48
N GLU A 56 -6.35 3.43 3.12
CA GLU A 56 -6.22 4.88 3.29
C GLU A 56 -6.08 5.60 1.95
N LEU A 57 -5.27 5.06 1.02
CA LEU A 57 -5.17 5.59 -0.34
C LEU A 57 -6.53 5.60 -1.05
N TYR A 58 -7.27 4.49 -0.98
CA TYR A 58 -8.62 4.39 -1.53
C TYR A 58 -9.54 5.45 -0.92
N GLU A 59 -9.51 5.62 0.40
CA GLU A 59 -10.33 6.61 1.10
C GLU A 59 -10.02 8.03 0.61
N LYS A 60 -8.74 8.42 0.52
CA LYS A 60 -8.38 9.77 0.04
C LYS A 60 -8.81 10.00 -1.40
N LEU A 61 -8.61 9.02 -2.29
CA LEU A 61 -9.04 9.12 -3.69
C LEU A 61 -10.57 9.18 -3.81
N ASN A 62 -11.30 8.41 -3.01
CA ASN A 62 -12.76 8.44 -2.97
C ASN A 62 -13.28 9.77 -2.39
N MET A 63 -12.63 10.34 -1.38
CA MET A 63 -12.97 11.67 -0.85
C MET A 63 -12.68 12.78 -1.85
N PHE A 64 -11.61 12.67 -2.64
CA PHE A 64 -11.35 13.55 -3.78
C PHE A 64 -12.50 13.51 -4.80
N ILE A 65 -12.91 12.31 -5.24
CA ILE A 65 -14.03 12.11 -6.18
C ILE A 65 -15.33 12.69 -5.62
N ARG A 66 -15.65 12.40 -4.35
CA ARG A 66 -16.85 12.90 -3.68
C ARG A 66 -16.86 14.41 -3.54
N SER A 67 -15.71 15.01 -3.25
CA SER A 67 -15.58 16.47 -3.16
C SER A 67 -15.88 17.13 -4.51
N TYR A 68 -15.43 16.52 -5.62
CA TYR A 68 -15.74 17.00 -6.97
C TYR A 68 -17.25 16.97 -7.29
N GLN A 69 -17.99 15.96 -6.84
CA GLN A 69 -19.44 15.87 -7.06
C GLN A 69 -20.18 17.11 -6.50
N GLY A 70 -19.61 17.76 -5.48
CA GLY A 70 -20.10 19.02 -4.92
C GLY A 70 -20.07 20.22 -5.89
N ILE A 71 -19.25 20.21 -6.94
CA ILE A 71 -19.18 21.30 -7.95
C ILE A 71 -20.50 21.48 -8.68
N SER A 72 -21.29 20.42 -8.81
CA SER A 72 -22.58 20.45 -9.50
C SER A 72 -23.73 21.07 -8.68
N LEU A 73 -23.51 21.34 -7.38
CA LEU A 73 -24.53 21.92 -6.51
C LEU A 73 -24.69 23.42 -6.78
N ALA A 74 -25.94 23.86 -6.95
CA ALA A 74 -26.24 25.27 -7.16
C ALA A 74 -25.82 26.12 -5.96
N GLY A 75 -25.02 27.17 -6.20
CA GLY A 75 -24.50 28.05 -5.15
C GLY A 75 -23.29 27.51 -4.39
N ALA A 76 -22.68 26.42 -4.86
CA ALA A 76 -21.46 25.88 -4.26
C ALA A 76 -20.27 26.83 -4.43
N ASP A 77 -19.50 27.00 -3.35
CA ASP A 77 -18.24 27.74 -3.37
C ASP A 77 -17.11 26.85 -3.89
N VAL A 78 -16.94 26.87 -5.22
CA VAL A 78 -15.96 26.04 -5.92
C VAL A 78 -14.53 26.49 -5.60
N GLU A 79 -14.26 27.80 -5.68
CA GLU A 79 -12.94 28.38 -5.51
C GLU A 79 -12.48 28.38 -4.05
N GLY A 80 -13.35 28.78 -3.11
CA GLY A 80 -12.97 28.95 -1.71
C GLY A 80 -13.07 27.69 -0.86
N THR A 81 -13.85 26.69 -1.28
CA THR A 81 -14.13 25.51 -0.45
C THR A 81 -13.85 24.20 -1.17
N ILE A 82 -14.46 23.96 -2.34
CA ILE A 82 -14.40 22.64 -2.99
C ILE A 82 -13.00 22.34 -3.53
N LEU A 83 -12.40 23.24 -4.31
CA LEU A 83 -11.09 23.01 -4.91
C LEU A 83 -9.98 22.87 -3.86
N PRO A 84 -9.89 23.71 -2.81
CA PRO A 84 -8.94 23.50 -1.73
C PRO A 84 -9.10 22.14 -1.06
N THR A 85 -10.34 21.74 -0.76
CA THR A 85 -10.64 20.44 -0.13
C THR A 85 -10.24 19.28 -1.05
N MET A 86 -10.55 19.37 -2.34
CA MET A 86 -10.12 18.38 -3.34
C MET A 86 -8.60 18.29 -3.41
N HIS A 87 -7.92 19.43 -3.46
CA HIS A 87 -6.47 19.50 -3.55
C HIS A 87 -5.82 18.82 -2.33
N ASP A 88 -6.32 19.05 -1.11
CA ASP A 88 -5.81 18.41 0.09
C ASP A 88 -5.91 16.88 0.03
N TYR A 89 -7.07 16.35 -0.41
CA TYR A 89 -7.23 14.91 -0.59
C TYR A 89 -6.31 14.35 -1.68
N PHE A 90 -6.13 15.09 -2.78
CA PHE A 90 -5.27 14.69 -3.88
C PHE A 90 -3.78 14.65 -3.48
N VAL A 91 -3.30 15.66 -2.74
CA VAL A 91 -1.92 15.68 -2.22
C VAL A 91 -1.68 14.52 -1.26
N ALA A 92 -2.61 14.28 -0.34
CA ALA A 92 -2.51 13.14 0.58
C ALA A 92 -2.47 11.81 -0.17
N ALA A 93 -3.34 11.64 -1.18
CA ALA A 93 -3.36 10.43 -2.00
C ALA A 93 -2.06 10.24 -2.79
N THR A 94 -1.53 11.30 -3.39
CA THR A 94 -0.27 11.24 -4.15
C THR A 94 0.91 10.84 -3.25
N ALA A 95 0.99 11.38 -2.04
CA ALA A 95 2.03 11.00 -1.07
C ALA A 95 1.92 9.52 -0.65
N LEU A 96 0.69 9.03 -0.43
CA LEU A 96 0.44 7.62 -0.12
C LEU A 96 0.79 6.70 -1.30
N ASP A 97 0.45 7.11 -2.54
CA ASP A 97 0.75 6.34 -3.74
C ASP A 97 2.26 6.23 -3.99
N GLU A 98 3.00 7.32 -3.79
CA GLU A 98 4.46 7.33 -3.84
C GLU A 98 5.06 6.42 -2.77
N ALA A 99 4.57 6.51 -1.52
CA ALA A 99 5.02 5.63 -0.43
C ALA A 99 4.76 4.14 -0.75
N ILE A 100 3.61 3.82 -1.34
CA ILE A 100 3.28 2.46 -1.81
C ILE A 100 4.22 2.02 -2.92
N ALA A 101 4.49 2.88 -3.90
CA ALA A 101 5.39 2.59 -5.01
C ALA A 101 6.82 2.31 -4.50
N VAL A 102 7.32 3.11 -3.56
CA VAL A 102 8.64 2.94 -2.95
C VAL A 102 8.72 1.67 -2.10
N ALA A 103 7.69 1.39 -1.29
CA ALA A 103 7.72 0.28 -0.34
C ALA A 103 7.41 -1.10 -0.98
N TYR A 104 6.46 -1.15 -1.91
CA TYR A 104 5.93 -2.41 -2.47
C TYR A 104 6.24 -2.58 -3.96
N GLY A 105 6.74 -1.53 -4.59
CA GLY A 105 7.09 -1.47 -6.00
C GLY A 105 6.02 -0.79 -6.84
N ASP A 106 6.50 -0.09 -7.85
CA ASP A 106 5.84 0.49 -9.03
C ASP A 106 4.54 -0.15 -9.53
N ARG A 107 4.43 -1.48 -9.51
CA ARG A 107 3.23 -2.19 -9.94
C ARG A 107 2.02 -1.92 -9.03
N TYR A 108 2.25 -1.47 -7.80
CA TYR A 108 1.20 -1.12 -6.84
C TYR A 108 0.77 0.34 -6.93
N ALA A 109 1.54 1.21 -7.60
CA ALA A 109 1.13 2.60 -7.83
C ALA A 109 -0.20 2.67 -8.61
N VAL A 110 -1.12 3.48 -8.12
CA VAL A 110 -2.49 3.65 -8.59
C VAL A 110 -2.58 4.86 -9.52
N LEU A 111 -1.87 5.95 -9.23
CA LEU A 111 -1.95 7.21 -9.99
C LEU A 111 -1.05 7.24 -11.23
N ARG A 112 -0.45 6.10 -11.59
CA ARG A 112 0.40 5.96 -12.77
C ARG A 112 -0.37 6.11 -14.08
N GLY A 113 0.37 6.47 -15.13
CA GLY A 113 -0.19 6.67 -16.48
C GLY A 113 -0.57 8.11 -16.77
N GLY A 114 -0.11 9.07 -15.97
CA GLY A 114 -0.33 10.50 -16.18
C GLY A 114 -1.62 11.03 -15.57
N ILE A 115 -2.32 10.25 -14.73
CA ILE A 115 -3.53 10.69 -14.03
C ILE A 115 -3.18 11.82 -13.05
N ASP A 116 -2.08 11.66 -12.30
CA ASP A 116 -1.52 12.67 -11.41
C ASP A 116 -1.24 14.00 -12.14
N THR A 117 -0.61 13.91 -13.31
CA THR A 117 -0.25 15.05 -14.15
C THR A 117 -1.51 15.71 -14.72
N ALA A 118 -2.48 14.92 -15.16
CA ALA A 118 -3.75 15.42 -15.70
C ALA A 118 -4.60 16.13 -14.63
N ILE A 119 -4.65 15.60 -13.41
CA ILE A 119 -5.34 16.24 -12.28
C ILE A 119 -4.64 17.55 -11.91
N THR A 120 -3.31 17.55 -11.84
CA THR A 120 -2.52 18.76 -11.57
C THR A 120 -2.78 19.84 -12.61
N ALA A 121 -2.74 19.49 -13.89
CA ALA A 121 -3.06 20.41 -14.99
C ALA A 121 -4.51 20.92 -14.94
N ALA A 122 -5.46 20.11 -14.46
CA ALA A 122 -6.84 20.54 -14.28
C ALA A 122 -6.99 21.56 -13.14
N PHE A 123 -6.26 21.39 -12.03
CA PHE A 123 -6.19 22.41 -10.96
C PHE A 123 -5.58 23.72 -11.47
N GLU A 124 -4.47 23.66 -12.21
CA GLU A 124 -3.85 24.85 -12.80
C GLU A 124 -4.82 25.59 -13.75
N ALA A 125 -5.64 24.85 -14.52
CA ALA A 125 -6.66 25.44 -15.38
C ALA A 125 -7.79 26.12 -14.60
N PHE A 126 -8.15 25.63 -13.41
CA PHE A 126 -9.09 26.31 -12.51
C PHE A 126 -8.50 27.63 -12.00
N ASP A 127 -7.29 27.58 -11.45
CA ASP A 127 -6.60 28.75 -10.92
C ASP A 127 -6.44 29.83 -12.00
N GLU A 128 -6.11 29.43 -13.22
CA GLU A 128 -6.01 30.35 -14.36
C GLU A 128 -7.36 31.00 -14.68
N ALA A 129 -8.43 30.21 -14.75
CA ALA A 129 -9.77 30.72 -15.05
C ALA A 129 -10.22 31.74 -14.00
N PHE A 130 -10.04 31.44 -12.71
CA PHE A 130 -10.41 32.37 -11.63
C PHE A 130 -9.55 33.64 -11.65
N ARG A 131 -8.24 33.50 -11.83
CA ARG A 131 -7.31 34.64 -11.92
C ARG A 131 -7.63 35.57 -13.08
N GLN A 132 -8.09 35.04 -14.21
CA GLN A 132 -8.50 35.81 -15.37
C GLN A 132 -9.97 36.29 -15.31
N GLY A 133 -10.74 35.91 -14.28
CA GLY A 133 -12.18 36.17 -14.20
C GLY A 133 -12.99 35.49 -15.31
N GLN A 134 -12.49 34.38 -15.85
CA GLN A 134 -13.11 33.61 -16.92
C GLN A 134 -13.97 32.47 -16.37
N SER A 135 -14.83 31.92 -17.24
CA SER A 135 -15.61 30.74 -16.90
C SER A 135 -14.70 29.50 -16.74
N PRO A 136 -14.80 28.74 -15.62
CA PRO A 136 -14.01 27.54 -15.41
C PRO A 136 -14.53 26.30 -16.16
N ALA A 137 -15.43 26.46 -17.14
CA ALA A 137 -16.09 25.33 -17.82
C ALA A 137 -15.12 24.32 -18.45
N ALA A 138 -14.00 24.79 -19.02
CA ALA A 138 -12.97 23.91 -19.58
C ALA A 138 -12.26 23.10 -18.49
N ALA A 139 -11.92 23.73 -17.36
CA ALA A 139 -11.29 23.07 -16.22
C ALA A 139 -12.22 22.03 -15.58
N ILE A 140 -13.51 22.35 -15.46
CA ILE A 140 -14.56 21.40 -15.02
C ILE A 140 -14.61 20.19 -15.96
N SER A 141 -14.61 20.41 -17.28
CA SER A 141 -14.63 19.31 -18.24
C SER A 141 -13.40 18.39 -18.09
N SER A 142 -12.20 18.96 -17.99
CA SER A 142 -10.95 18.21 -17.81
C SER A 142 -10.94 17.43 -16.50
N MET A 143 -11.34 18.07 -15.40
CA MET A 143 -11.42 17.45 -14.09
C MET A 143 -12.45 16.33 -14.06
N SER A 144 -13.60 16.50 -14.72
CA SER A 144 -14.60 15.44 -14.85
C SER A 144 -14.05 14.19 -15.52
N SER A 145 -13.25 14.35 -16.59
CA SER A 145 -12.61 13.22 -17.26
C SER A 145 -11.57 12.54 -16.36
N CYS A 146 -10.82 13.32 -15.58
CA CYS A 146 -9.86 12.77 -14.62
C CYS A 146 -10.57 11.97 -13.51
N VAL A 147 -11.67 12.49 -12.97
CA VAL A 147 -12.48 11.82 -11.95
C VAL A 147 -13.05 10.50 -12.47
N GLN A 148 -13.58 10.48 -13.69
CA GLN A 148 -14.08 9.25 -14.32
C GLN A 148 -12.96 8.21 -14.51
N ALA A 149 -11.79 8.63 -14.99
CA ALA A 149 -10.64 7.75 -15.13
C ALA A 149 -10.16 7.20 -13.77
N LEU A 150 -10.23 8.01 -12.72
CA LEU A 150 -9.89 7.60 -11.37
C LEU A 150 -10.90 6.62 -10.79
N GLU A 151 -12.21 6.83 -10.98
CA GLU A 151 -13.26 5.89 -10.59
C GLU A 151 -13.06 4.51 -11.22
N GLU A 152 -12.78 4.48 -12.54
CA GLU A 152 -12.46 3.23 -13.23
C GLU A 152 -11.20 2.56 -12.68
N THR A 153 -10.19 3.37 -12.34
CA THR A 153 -8.93 2.88 -11.78
C THR A 153 -9.19 2.28 -10.40
N LEU A 154 -9.95 2.93 -9.53
CA LEU A 154 -10.30 2.40 -8.22
C LEU A 154 -11.02 1.04 -8.33
N LEU A 155 -11.98 0.91 -9.27
CA LEU A 155 -12.70 -0.34 -9.51
C LEU A 155 -11.80 -1.49 -10.00
N LYS A 156 -10.74 -1.18 -10.76
CA LYS A 156 -9.80 -2.18 -11.28
C LYS A 156 -8.71 -2.54 -10.26
N ARG A 157 -8.34 -1.58 -9.42
CA ARG A 157 -7.17 -1.64 -8.54
C ARG A 157 -7.49 -2.06 -7.12
N PHE A 158 -8.74 -1.96 -6.69
CA PHE A 158 -9.18 -2.35 -5.36
C PHE A 158 -10.25 -3.44 -5.46
N ASP A 159 -10.11 -4.50 -4.66
CA ASP A 159 -11.14 -5.52 -4.53
C ASP A 159 -12.27 -5.09 -3.58
N SER A 160 -13.25 -5.98 -3.35
CA SER A 160 -14.37 -5.73 -2.44
C SER A 160 -13.95 -5.53 -0.98
N ASP A 161 -12.76 -6.00 -0.61
CA ASP A 161 -12.18 -5.87 0.73
C ASP A 161 -11.23 -4.64 0.81
N LEU A 162 -11.28 -3.74 -0.19
CA LEU A 162 -10.42 -2.56 -0.34
C LEU A 162 -8.92 -2.91 -0.41
N ARG A 163 -8.57 -4.13 -0.82
CA ARG A 163 -7.18 -4.52 -0.97
C ARG A 163 -6.65 -4.06 -2.31
N LEU A 164 -5.48 -3.44 -2.26
CA LEU A 164 -4.76 -3.00 -3.45
C LEU A 164 -4.21 -4.18 -4.25
N LEU A 165 -4.62 -4.25 -5.52
CA LEU A 165 -4.19 -5.23 -6.51
C LEU A 165 -3.01 -4.67 -7.33
N PRO A 166 -2.04 -5.52 -7.71
CA PRO A 166 -0.94 -5.10 -8.59
C PRO A 166 -1.44 -4.83 -10.02
N ALA A 167 -0.66 -4.05 -10.77
CA ALA A 167 -0.88 -3.88 -12.22
C ALA A 167 -0.64 -5.23 -12.91
N GLY A 168 -1.61 -5.63 -13.73
CA GLY A 168 -1.50 -6.76 -14.64
C GLY A 168 -0.59 -6.45 -15.82
#